data_AF-B1LGD3-F1
#
_entry.id   AF-B1LGD3-F1
#
_cell.length_a   1.000
_cell.length_b   1.000
_cell.length_c   1.000
_cell.angle_alpha   90.00
_cell.angle_beta   90.00
_cell.angle_gamma   90.00
#
_symmetry.space_group_name_H-M   'P 1'
#
loop_
_entity.id
_entity.type
_entity.pdbx_description
1 polymer ?
#
loop_
_entity_poly.entity_id
_entity_poly.type
_entity_poly.pdbx_seq_one_letter_code
_entity_poly.pdbx_strand_id
1 'polypeptide(L)'
;MNHDIPLKYFDIADEYATECAEPVADAERTPLALYFQLLLTRLMNNEEISEEAQHEMAAEAGINPVRIDEIAEFLNQWGNE
;
A
#
# COMPACT_ATOMS: atom_id res chain seq x y z
N MET A 1 -21.63 -3.34 6.92
CA MET A 1 -20.66 -3.91 5.96
C MET A 1 -19.32 -3.36 6.37
N ASN A 2 -18.60 -4.08 7.24
CA ASN A 2 -17.20 -3.75 7.50
C ASN A 2 -16.44 -4.28 6.29
N HIS A 3 -15.87 -3.38 5.48
CA HIS A 3 -14.81 -3.77 4.55
C HIS A 3 -13.61 -4.15 5.41
N ASP A 4 -13.61 -5.39 5.90
CA ASP A 4 -12.56 -5.91 6.76
C ASP A 4 -11.34 -6.19 5.88
N ILE A 5 -10.34 -5.31 5.97
CA ILE A 5 -9.06 -5.48 5.28
C ILE A 5 -8.39 -6.73 5.89
N PRO A 6 -8.04 -7.75 5.10
CA PRO A 6 -7.39 -8.94 5.63
C PRO A 6 -6.12 -8.62 6.42
N LEU A 7 -5.92 -9.30 7.56
CA LEU A 7 -4.78 -9.07 8.47
C LEU A 7 -3.41 -9.07 7.76
N LYS A 8 -3.23 -9.90 6.74
CA LYS A 8 -2.00 -9.94 5.93
C LYS A 8 -1.59 -8.57 5.36
N TYR A 9 -2.54 -7.68 5.06
CA TYR A 9 -2.20 -6.35 4.55
C TYR A 9 -1.81 -5.38 5.67
N PHE A 10 -2.29 -5.61 6.90
CA PHE A 10 -1.78 -4.92 8.07
C PHE A 10 -0.36 -5.35 8.40
N ASP A 11 -0.03 -6.64 8.23
CA ASP A 11 1.33 -7.14 8.42
C ASP A 11 2.30 -6.47 7.44
N ILE A 12 1.92 -6.37 6.15
CA ILE A 12 2.71 -5.65 5.13
C ILE A 12 2.83 -4.16 5.45
N ALA A 13 1.75 -3.52 5.90
CA ALA A 13 1.79 -2.11 6.29
C ALA A 13 2.71 -1.86 7.50
N ASP A 14 2.78 -2.81 8.44
CA ASP A 14 3.69 -2.77 9.59
C ASP A 14 5.15 -2.91 9.12
N GLU A 15 5.42 -3.85 8.22
CA GLU A 15 6.74 -4.07 7.64
C GLU A 15 7.22 -2.83 6.88
N TYR A 16 6.38 -2.31 5.98
CA TYR A 16 6.62 -1.03 5.30
C TYR A 16 6.90 0.10 6.30
N ALA A 17 6.14 0.22 7.39
CA ALA A 17 6.35 1.25 8.41
C ALA A 17 7.71 1.14 9.12
N THR A 18 8.32 -0.05 9.16
CA THR A 18 9.65 -0.26 9.74
C THR A 18 10.80 0.03 8.78
N GLU A 19 10.56 -0.09 7.46
CA GLU A 19 11.58 0.11 6.41
C GLU A 19 11.52 1.49 5.75
N CYS A 20 10.36 2.14 5.85
CA CYS A 20 10.11 3.47 5.34
C CYS A 20 11.00 4.54 6.01
N ALA A 21 11.42 5.55 5.25
CA ALA A 21 12.26 6.62 5.76
C ALA A 21 11.48 7.58 6.68
N GLU A 22 10.21 7.83 6.36
CA GLU A 22 9.33 8.70 7.14
C GLU A 22 8.41 7.90 8.06
N PRO A 23 8.42 8.14 9.38
CA PRO A 23 7.62 7.37 10.32
C PRO A 23 6.14 7.38 9.93
N VAL A 24 5.53 6.21 9.91
CA VAL A 24 4.10 6.02 9.64
C VAL A 24 3.33 6.20 10.94
N ALA A 25 2.33 7.09 10.94
CA ALA A 25 1.45 7.23 12.10
C ALA A 25 0.48 6.05 12.23
N ASP A 26 0.04 5.74 13.45
CA ASP A 26 -0.95 4.68 13.69
C ASP A 26 -2.25 4.91 12.89
N ALA A 27 -2.63 6.18 12.71
CA ALA A 27 -3.77 6.58 11.89
C ALA A 27 -3.59 6.30 10.37
N GLU A 28 -2.35 6.21 9.89
CA GLU A 28 -2.03 5.88 8.49
C GLU A 28 -2.00 4.36 8.25
N ARG A 29 -1.94 3.55 9.30
CA ARG A 29 -1.84 2.08 9.21
C ARG A 29 -3.02 1.46 8.45
N THR A 30 -4.25 1.84 8.79
CA THR A 30 -5.45 1.33 8.10
C THR A 30 -5.52 1.80 6.64
N PRO A 31 -5.32 3.10 6.32
CA PRO A 31 -5.14 3.58 4.95
C PRO A 31 -4.08 2.82 4.15
N LEU A 32 -2.89 2.59 4.71
CA LEU A 32 -1.82 1.85 4.05
C LEU A 32 -2.22 0.40 3.77
N ALA A 33 -2.81 -0.29 4.76
CA ALA A 33 -3.30 -1.66 4.55
C ALA A 33 -4.36 -1.73 3.43
N LEU A 34 -5.24 -0.73 3.33
CA LEU A 34 -6.21 -0.64 2.23
C LEU A 34 -5.51 -0.41 0.89
N TYR A 35 -4.53 0.49 0.84
CA TYR A 35 -3.76 0.74 -0.37
C TYR A 35 -3.00 -0.52 -0.85
N PHE A 36 -2.31 -1.23 0.07
CA PHE A 36 -1.66 -2.50 -0.25
C PHE A 36 -2.65 -3.55 -0.74
N GLN A 37 -3.85 -3.62 -0.17
CA GLN A 37 -4.91 -4.49 -0.69
C GLN A 37 -5.26 -4.13 -2.14
N LEU A 38 -5.55 -2.87 -2.43
CA LEU A 38 -5.93 -2.40 -3.76
C LEU A 38 -4.83 -2.64 -4.80
N LEU A 39 -3.59 -2.37 -4.43
CA LEU A 39 -2.42 -2.48 -5.31
C LEU A 39 -2.06 -3.94 -5.57
N LEU A 40 -1.89 -4.75 -4.52
CA LEU A 40 -1.52 -6.16 -4.65
C LEU A 40 -2.61 -6.98 -5.33
N THR A 41 -3.90 -6.67 -5.11
CA THR A 41 -4.98 -7.34 -5.83
C THR A 41 -4.86 -7.13 -7.34
N ARG A 42 -4.58 -5.90 -7.80
CA ARG A 42 -4.37 -5.59 -9.23
C ARG A 42 -3.13 -6.28 -9.77
N LEU A 43 -2.02 -6.26 -9.03
CA LEU A 43 -0.78 -6.94 -9.42
C LEU A 43 -0.97 -8.45 -9.55
N MET A 44 -1.68 -9.09 -8.60
CA MET A 44 -2.01 -10.52 -8.67
C MET A 44 -2.89 -10.87 -9.86
N ASN A 45 -3.70 -9.93 -10.34
CA ASN A 45 -4.51 -10.08 -11.55
C ASN A 45 -3.73 -9.82 -12.85
N ASN A 46 -2.43 -9.49 -12.78
CA ASN A 46 -1.62 -9.03 -13.92
C ASN A 46 -2.19 -7.78 -14.60
N GLU A 47 -2.87 -6.91 -13.85
CA GLU A 47 -3.36 -5.63 -14.35
C GLU A 47 -2.19 -4.66 -14.51
N GLU A 48 -2.13 -3.96 -15.65
CA GLU A 48 -1.22 -2.83 -15.81
C GLU A 48 -1.70 -1.69 -14.91
N ILE A 49 -0.82 -1.18 -14.05
CA ILE A 49 -1.15 -0.13 -13.08
C ILE A 49 -0.43 1.14 -13.51
N SER A 50 -1.19 2.07 -14.08
CA SER A 50 -0.69 3.40 -14.42
C SER A 50 -0.45 4.23 -13.16
N GLU A 51 0.39 5.26 -13.27
CA GLU A 51 0.59 6.27 -12.22
C GLU A 51 -0.74 6.90 -11.78
N GLU A 52 -1.62 7.22 -12.74
CA GLU A 52 -2.96 7.74 -12.45
C GLU A 52 -3.78 6.79 -11.57
N ALA A 53 -3.78 5.48 -11.88
CA ALA A 53 -4.47 4.48 -11.07
C ALA A 53 -3.87 4.38 -9.66
N GLN A 54 -2.56 4.54 -9.49
CA GLN A 54 -1.93 4.58 -8.18
C GLN A 54 -2.38 5.81 -7.37
N HIS A 55 -2.47 6.97 -8.00
CA HIS A 55 -3.01 8.17 -7.36
C HIS A 55 -4.48 8.04 -6.97
N GLU A 56 -5.31 7.43 -7.82
CA GLU A 56 -6.73 7.16 -7.50
C GLU A 56 -6.84 6.20 -6.31
N MET A 57 -6.06 5.12 -6.28
CA MET A 57 -6.02 4.19 -5.15
C MET A 57 -5.54 4.87 -3.86
N ALA A 58 -4.54 5.76 -3.96
CA ALA A 58 -4.04 6.50 -2.81
C ALA A 58 -5.10 7.45 -2.25
N ALA A 59 -5.85 8.13 -3.13
CA ALA A 59 -6.97 8.97 -2.75
C ALA A 59 -8.13 8.18 -2.14
N GLU A 60 -8.43 6.99 -2.68
CA GLU A 60 -9.45 6.07 -2.15
C GLU A 60 -9.06 5.54 -0.77
N ALA A 61 -7.80 5.16 -0.59
CA ALA A 61 -7.27 4.67 0.68
C ALA A 61 -7.09 5.78 1.72
N GLY A 62 -6.93 7.02 1.29
CA GLY A 62 -6.65 8.16 2.15
C GLY A 62 -5.18 8.27 2.57
N ILE A 63 -4.25 7.77 1.75
CA ILE A 63 -2.80 7.93 1.97
C ILE A 63 -2.26 9.14 1.20
N ASN A 64 -1.15 9.69 1.69
CA ASN A 64 -0.45 10.76 1.00
C ASN A 64 0.16 10.22 -0.31
N PRO A 65 -0.06 10.86 -1.48
CA PRO A 65 0.53 10.42 -2.74
C PRO A 65 2.07 10.37 -2.73
N VAL A 66 2.74 11.11 -1.84
CA VAL A 66 4.20 11.01 -1.65
C VAL A 66 4.64 9.60 -1.25
N ARG A 67 3.76 8.82 -0.61
CA ARG A 67 4.03 7.43 -0.20
C ARG A 67 4.01 6.46 -1.39
N ILE A 68 3.43 6.84 -2.54
CA ILE A 68 3.25 5.95 -3.69
C ILE A 68 4.60 5.47 -4.22
N ASP A 69 5.53 6.39 -4.46
CA ASP A 69 6.87 6.08 -4.97
C ASP A 69 7.64 5.16 -4.01
N GLU A 70 7.61 5.50 -2.72
CA GLU A 70 8.30 4.72 -1.68
C GLU A 70 7.68 3.32 -1.50
N ILE A 71 6.36 3.19 -1.60
CA ILE A 71 5.68 1.89 -1.59
C ILE A 71 6.06 1.07 -2.84
N ALA A 72 6.21 1.70 -4.00
CA ALA A 72 6.66 1.02 -5.21
C ALA A 72 8.11 0.52 -5.07
N GLU A 73 9.00 1.29 -4.45
CA GLU A 73 10.37 0.86 -4.12
C GLU A 73 10.35 -0.30 -3.13
N PHE A 74 9.60 -0.19 -2.03
CA PHE A 74 9.42 -1.26 -1.03
C PHE A 74 8.93 -2.56 -1.67
N LEU A 75 7.88 -2.52 -2.50
CA LEU A 75 7.33 -3.73 -3.14
C LEU A 75 8.30 -4.37 -4.15
N ASN A 76 9.12 -3.57 -4.82
CA ASN A 76 10.16 -4.09 -5.70
C ASN A 76 11.24 -4.86 -4.94
N GLN A 77 11.56 -4.45 -3.71
CA GLN A 77 12.49 -5.15 -2.84
C GLN A 77 11.83 -6.40 -2.23
N TRP A 78 10.63 -6.24 -1.68
CA TRP A 78 9.86 -7.30 -1.05
C TRP A 78 9.58 -8.49 -1.97
N GLY A 79 9.27 -8.24 -3.24
CA GLY A 79 9.03 -9.29 -4.24
C GLY A 79 10.30 -10.01 -4.72
N ASN A 80 11.49 -9.55 -4.30
CA ASN A 80 12.79 -10.04 -4.77
C ASN A 80 13.66 -10.65 -3.65
N GLU A 81 13.10 -10.79 -2.44
CA GLU A 81 13.67 -11.57 -1.31
C GLU A 81 13.37 -13.07 -1.38
#